data_AF-A0A227I1Q2-F1
#
_entry.id   AF-A0A227I1Q2-F1
#
_cell.length_a   1.000
_cell.length_b   1.000
_cell.length_c   1.000
_cell.angle_alpha   90.00
_cell.angle_beta   90.00
_cell.angle_gamma   90.00
#
_symmetry.space_group_name_H-M   'P 1'
#
loop_
_entity.id
_entity.type
_entity.pdbx_description
1 polymer ?
#
loop_
_entity_poly.entity_id
_entity_poly.type
_entity_poly.pdbx_seq_one_letter_code
_entity_poly.pdbx_strand_id
1 'polypeptide(L)' 'MEKLDECENATAFLQVSNKIINLKLKALLPSVFVQDDLVKEYAVDPLLREDGPLVTTDVVSKLMFAMGKISL' A
#
# COMPACT_ATOMS: atom_id res chain seq x y z
N MET A 1 -16.24 -3.01 2.22
CA MET A 1 -16.67 -3.78 3.40
C MET A 1 -17.45 -5.01 2.94
N GLU A 2 -18.38 -4.87 2.01
CA GLU A 2 -19.15 -5.97 1.40
C GLU A 2 -18.34 -7.26 1.11
N LYS A 3 -17.17 -7.17 0.46
CA LYS A 3 -16.32 -8.36 0.19
C LYS A 3 -15.79 -9.10 1.43
N LEU A 4 -15.73 -8.43 2.58
CA LEU A 4 -15.34 -9.05 3.85
C LEU A 4 -16.50 -9.82 4.47
N ASP A 5 -17.74 -9.32 4.29
CA ASP A 5 -18.96 -9.95 4.80
C ASP A 5 -19.28 -11.25 4.06
N GLU A 6 -18.77 -11.41 2.85
CA GLU A 6 -18.89 -12.62 2.00
C GLU A 6 -17.86 -13.73 2.35
N CYS A 7 -16.93 -13.48 3.28
CA CYS A 7 -15.87 -14.45 3.58
C CYS A 7 -16.37 -15.62 4.44
N GLU A 8 -16.34 -16.82 3.89
CA GLU A 8 -16.83 -18.04 4.56
C GLU A 8 -15.94 -18.54 5.71
N ASN A 9 -14.68 -18.08 5.79
CA ASN A 9 -13.75 -18.50 6.83
C ASN A 9 -12.67 -17.44 7.11
N ALA A 10 -11.96 -17.63 8.23
CA ALA A 10 -10.93 -16.71 8.70
C ALA A 10 -9.77 -16.54 7.69
N THR A 11 -9.38 -17.60 6.98
CA THR A 11 -8.31 -17.52 5.98
C THR A 11 -8.71 -16.61 4.82
N ALA A 12 -9.92 -16.79 4.29
CA ALA A 12 -10.47 -15.95 3.23
C ALA A 12 -10.58 -14.49 3.69
N PHE A 13 -11.08 -14.26 4.90
CA PHE A 13 -11.19 -12.94 5.51
C PHE A 13 -9.83 -12.24 5.60
N LEU A 14 -8.78 -12.92 6.08
CA LEU A 14 -7.44 -12.36 6.19
C LEU A 14 -6.83 -12.03 4.82
N GLN A 15 -7.03 -12.88 3.82
CA GLN A 15 -6.54 -12.63 2.46
C GLN A 15 -7.23 -11.44 1.81
N VAL A 16 -8.56 -11.33 1.93
CA VAL A 16 -9.33 -10.19 1.40
C VAL A 16 -8.97 -8.91 2.15
N SER A 17 -8.86 -8.98 3.48
CA SER A 17 -8.42 -7.85 4.31
C SER A 17 -7.05 -7.35 3.89
N ASN A 18 -6.07 -8.25 3.72
CA ASN A 18 -4.72 -7.88 3.29
C ASN A 18 -4.71 -7.19 1.92
N LYS A 19 -5.52 -7.68 0.97
CA LYS A 19 -5.67 -7.02 -0.35
C LYS A 19 -6.26 -5.62 -0.22
N ILE A 20 -7.32 -5.44 0.58
CA ILE A 20 -7.95 -4.14 0.80
C ILE A 20 -6.96 -3.17 1.48
N ILE A 21 -6.25 -3.63 2.51
CA ILE A 21 -5.25 -2.83 3.23
C ILE A 21 -4.14 -2.42 2.25
N ASN A 22 -3.62 -3.34 1.44
CA ASN A 22 -2.60 -3.03 0.43
C ASN A 22 -3.05 -1.91 -0.52
N LEU A 23 -4.27 -2.00 -1.04
CA LEU A 23 -4.83 -0.99 -1.95
C LEU A 23 -4.94 0.38 -1.28
N LYS A 24 -5.39 0.43 -0.02
CA LYS A 24 -5.49 1.69 0.73
C LYS A 24 -4.13 2.29 1.03
N LEU A 25 -3.16 1.46 1.43
CA LEU A 25 -1.78 1.91 1.64
C LEU A 25 -1.15 2.43 0.34
N LYS A 26 -1.32 1.72 -0.78
CA LYS A 26 -0.83 2.15 -2.10
C LYS A 26 -1.46 3.47 -2.55
N ALA A 27 -2.74 3.72 -2.25
CA ALA A 27 -3.37 4.99 -2.55
C ALA A 27 -2.82 6.16 -1.71
N LEU A 28 -2.37 5.89 -0.47
CA LEU A 28 -1.76 6.90 0.40
C LEU A 28 -0.28 7.13 0.08
N LEU A 29 0.40 6.10 -0.43
CA LEU A 29 1.85 6.08 -0.62
C LEU A 29 2.40 7.24 -1.49
N PRO A 30 1.77 7.66 -2.61
CA PRO A 30 2.26 8.82 -3.37
C PRO A 30 2.37 10.11 -2.54
N SER A 31 1.52 10.29 -1.52
CA SER A 31 1.50 11.51 -0.68
C SER A 31 2.71 11.66 0.22
N VAL A 32 3.52 10.60 0.38
CA VAL A 32 4.72 10.64 1.22
C VAL A 32 5.97 11.04 0.45
N PHE A 33 5.90 11.06 -0.88
CA PHE A 33 7.01 11.44 -1.76
C PHE A 33 6.91 12.89 -2.19
N VAL A 34 8.04 13.42 -2.66
CA VAL A 34 8.13 14.75 -3.28
C VAL A 34 7.24 14.79 -4.52
N GLN A 35 6.53 15.91 -4.71
CA GLN A 35 5.52 16.06 -5.76
C GLN A 35 6.00 16.75 -7.04
N ASP A 36 7.30 17.06 -7.12
CA ASP A 36 7.97 17.60 -8.31
C ASP A 36 7.86 16.63 -9.49
N ASP A 37 7.59 17.15 -10.69
CA ASP A 37 7.26 16.34 -11.85
C ASP A 37 8.43 15.47 -12.32
N LEU A 38 9.67 15.98 -12.28
CA LEU A 38 10.85 15.20 -12.65
C LEU A 38 11.17 14.14 -11.60
N VAL A 39 11.03 14.48 -10.32
CA VAL A 39 11.20 13.49 -9.24
C VAL A 39 10.15 12.39 -9.34
N LYS A 40 8.92 12.73 -9.71
CA LYS A 40 7.87 11.74 -9.93
C LYS A 40 8.23 10.77 -11.04
N GLU A 41 8.54 11.27 -12.22
CA GLU A 41 8.84 10.46 -13.40
C GLU A 41 10.02 9.52 -13.18
N TYR A 42 11.12 10.06 -12.63
CA TYR A 42 12.39 9.32 -12.57
C TYR A 42 12.64 8.57 -11.26
N ALA A 43 11.95 8.93 -10.17
CA ALA A 43 12.15 8.27 -8.87
C ALA A 43 10.87 7.67 -8.30
N VAL A 44 9.75 8.40 -8.26
CA VAL A 44 8.53 7.91 -7.59
C VAL A 44 7.85 6.81 -8.40
N ASP A 45 7.61 7.02 -9.69
CA ASP A 45 6.90 6.06 -10.53
C ASP A 45 7.61 4.70 -10.56
N PRO A 46 8.95 4.61 -10.75
CA PRO A 46 9.68 3.34 -10.64
C PRO A 46 9.50 2.60 -9.31
N LEU A 47 9.33 3.33 -8.19
CA LEU A 47 9.10 2.70 -6.89
C LEU A 47 7.71 2.05 -6.78
N LEU A 48 6.73 2.59 -7.50
CA LEU A 48 5.29 2.27 -7.38
C LEU A 48 4.78 1.27 -8.44
N ARG A 49 5.58 0.97 -9.48
CA ARG A 49 5.24 -0.02 -10.51
C ARG A 49 5.02 -1.40 -9.91
N GLU A 50 4.32 -2.27 -10.65
CA GLU A 50 4.00 -3.64 -10.19
C GLU A 50 5.25 -4.51 -9.93
N ASP A 51 6.35 -4.22 -10.61
CA ASP A 51 7.67 -4.84 -10.44
C ASP A 51 8.61 -4.00 -9.54
N GLY A 52 8.10 -2.89 -8.99
CA GLY A 52 8.83 -2.02 -8.10
C GLY A 52 8.98 -2.57 -6.67
N PRO A 53 9.79 -1.92 -5.84
CA PRO A 53 10.02 -2.34 -4.45
C PRO A 53 8.80 -2.14 -3.53
N LEU A 54 7.86 -1.24 -3.83
CA LEU A 54 6.78 -0.85 -2.90
C LEU A 54 5.43 -1.52 -3.23
N VAL A 55 5.45 -2.84 -3.40
CA VAL A 55 4.29 -3.60 -3.89
C VAL A 55 3.56 -4.34 -2.77
N THR A 56 4.28 -5.03 -1.90
CA THR A 56 3.69 -5.90 -0.87
C THR A 56 3.24 -5.10 0.35
N THR A 57 2.19 -5.58 1.03
CA THR A 57 1.60 -4.89 2.19
C THR A 57 2.62 -4.70 3.30
N ASP A 58 3.49 -5.68 3.53
CA ASP A 58 4.47 -5.63 4.61
C ASP A 58 5.55 -4.56 4.36
N VAL A 59 6.03 -4.41 3.12
CA VAL A 59 7.03 -3.38 2.77
C VAL A 59 6.41 -1.99 2.85
N VAL A 60 5.24 -1.80 2.23
CA VAL A 60 4.56 -0.49 2.23
C VAL A 60 4.18 -0.07 3.64
N SER A 61 3.63 -0.97 4.47
CA SER A 61 3.26 -0.66 5.85
C SER A 61 4.47 -0.29 6.71
N LYS A 62 5.60 -1.01 6.58
CA LYS A 62 6.86 -0.67 7.28
C LYS A 62 7.35 0.74 6.91
N LEU A 63 7.34 1.09 5.63
CA LEU A 63 7.74 2.43 5.19
C LEU A 63 6.80 3.51 5.75
N MET A 64 5.48 3.32 5.60
CA MET A 64 4.49 4.27 6.09
C MET A 64 4.57 4.48 7.61
N PHE A 65 4.83 3.41 8.37
CA PHE A 65 5.05 3.47 9.81
C PHE A 65 6.35 4.22 10.15
N ALA A 66 7.46 3.88 9.48
CA ALA A 66 8.75 4.55 9.69
C ALA A 66 8.70 6.05 9.39
N MET A 67 7.83 6.47 8.46
CA MET A 67 7.59 7.87 8.12
C MET A 67 6.55 8.57 9.02
N GLY A 68 6.01 7.87 10.03
CA GLY A 68 5.02 8.41 10.96
C GLY A 68 3.65 8.71 10.31
N LYS A 69 3.31 8.04 9.20
CA LYS A 69 2.05 8.26 8.46
C LYS A 69 0.92 7.36 8.94
N ILE A 70 1.27 6.26 9.60
CA ILE A 70 0.34 5.35 10.28
C ILE A 70 0.92 5.00 11.65
N SER A 71 0.04 4.69 12.60
CA SER A 71 0.41 4.31 13.97
C SER A 71 -0.13 2.91 14.31
N LEU A 72 0.44 2.31 15.35
CA LEU A 72 -0.08 1.10 16.01
C LEU A 72 -1.09 1.49 17.09
#